data_AF-J0W6L9-F1
#
_entry.id   AF-J0W6L9-F1
#
_cell.length_a   1.000
_cell.length_b   1.000
_cell.length_c   1.000
_cell.angle_alpha   90.00
_cell.angle_beta   90.00
_cell.angle_gamma   90.00
#
_symmetry.space_group_name_H-M   'P 1'
#
loop_
_entity.id
_entity.type
_entity.pdbx_description
1 polymer ?
#
loop_
_entity_poly.entity_id
_entity_poly.type
_entity_poly.pdbx_seq_one_letter_code
_entity_poly.pdbx_strand_id
1 'polypeptide(L)'
;MNSKISFLSEVERCVCWLAAWTIHHANLIREGDEVKVAGHQASSASLSTIMTALYCLVLRPQDRVAVKPHAAPIFHALQYLAAFNYP
;
A
#
# COMPACT_ATOMS: atom_id res chain seq x y z
N MET A 1 0.42 8.61 -24.34
CA MET A 1 0.95 8.41 -22.96
C MET A 1 1.60 7.03 -22.92
N ASN A 2 2.77 6.86 -22.29
CA ASN A 2 3.48 5.57 -22.25
C ASN A 2 2.62 4.50 -21.57
N SER A 3 2.32 3.38 -22.25
CA SER A 3 1.44 2.32 -21.76
C SER A 3 1.84 1.79 -20.37
N LYS A 4 3.14 1.69 -20.08
CA LYS A 4 3.65 1.28 -18.76
C LYS A 4 3.26 2.25 -17.65
N ILE A 5 3.35 3.56 -17.91
CA ILE A 5 2.99 4.59 -16.93
C ILE A 5 1.49 4.54 -16.65
N SER A 6 0.66 4.33 -17.69
CA SER A 6 -0.78 4.16 -17.52
C SER A 6 -1.12 2.98 -16.61
N PHE A 7 -0.46 1.84 -16.82
CA PHE A 7 -0.64 0.66 -15.98
C PHE A 7 -0.22 0.91 -14.52
N LEU A 8 0.93 1.56 -14.30
CA LEU A 8 1.38 1.90 -12.96
C LEU A 8 0.40 2.84 -12.23
N SER A 9 -0.20 3.80 -12.94
CA SER A 9 -1.23 4.67 -12.37
C SER A 9 -2.49 3.90 -11.95
N GLU A 10 -2.89 2.87 -12.70
CA GLU A 10 -4.01 2.00 -12.33
C GLU A 10 -3.70 1.16 -11.09
N VAL A 11 -2.49 0.58 -11.03
CA VAL A 11 -2.01 -0.16 -9.84
C VAL A 11 -1.97 0.76 -8.63
N GLU A 12 -1.40 1.95 -8.75
CA GLU A 12 -1.33 2.93 -7.67
C GLU A 12 -2.72 3.28 -7.14
N ARG A 13 -3.69 3.51 -8.04
CA ARG A 13 -5.08 3.81 -7.65
C ARG A 13 -5.71 2.66 -6.86
N CYS A 14 -5.48 1.41 -7.28
CA CYS A 14 -5.96 0.22 -6.58
C CYS A 14 -5.31 0.08 -5.20
N VAL A 15 -3.99 0.21 -5.12
CA VAL A 15 -3.20 0.16 -3.88
C VAL A 15 -3.66 1.22 -2.88
N CYS A 16 -3.83 2.46 -3.35
CA CYS A 16 -4.29 3.57 -2.52
C CYS A 16 -5.71 3.31 -1.98
N TRP A 17 -6.60 2.77 -2.82
CA TRP A 17 -7.96 2.42 -2.40
C TRP A 17 -7.95 1.31 -1.33
N LEU A 18 -7.21 0.22 -1.54
CA LEU A 18 -7.09 -0.88 -0.58
C LEU A 18 -6.51 -0.42 0.76
N ALA A 19 -5.48 0.42 0.72
CA ALA A 19 -4.87 0.99 1.92
C ALA A 19 -5.87 1.88 2.68
N ALA A 20 -6.57 2.78 1.98
CA ALA A 20 -7.57 3.65 2.58
C ALA A 20 -8.72 2.85 3.20
N TRP A 21 -9.20 1.81 2.50
CA TRP A 21 -10.25 0.92 2.98
C TRP A 21 -9.81 0.14 4.21
N THR A 22 -8.59 -0.42 4.22
CA THR A 22 -8.03 -1.13 5.38
C THR A 22 -8.01 -0.23 6.62
N ILE A 23 -7.55 1.02 6.45
CA ILE A 23 -7.49 2.00 7.55
C ILE A 23 -8.89 2.38 8.03
N HIS A 24 -9.81 2.63 7.10
CA HIS A 24 -11.19 2.97 7.42
C HIS A 24 -11.87 1.84 8.18
N HIS A 25 -11.79 0.61 7.65
CA HIS A 25 -12.43 -0.56 8.24
C HIS A 25 -11.93 -0.82 9.66
N ALA A 26 -10.62 -0.78 9.87
CA ALA A 26 -10.02 -1.09 11.17
C ALA A 26 -10.29 -0.02 12.25
N ASN A 27 -10.50 1.24 11.86
CA ASN A 27 -10.69 2.36 12.77
C ASN A 27 -12.16 2.79 12.94
N LEU A 28 -13.06 2.45 12.00
CA LEU A 28 -14.45 2.92 12.00
C LEU A 28 -15.51 1.82 11.84
N ILE A 29 -15.17 0.62 11.34
CA ILE A 29 -16.15 -0.46 11.10
C ILE A 29 -15.99 -1.61 12.11
N ARG A 30 -14.73 -2.02 12.37
CA ARG A 30 -14.42 -3.15 13.25
C ARG A 30 -14.85 -2.84 14.69
N GLU A 31 -15.51 -3.80 15.34
CA GLU A 31 -15.72 -3.77 16.79
C GLU A 31 -14.38 -3.84 17.53
N GLY A 32 -14.08 -2.84 18.34
CA GLY A 32 -12.80 -2.70 19.04
C GLY A 32 -12.79 -1.52 19.99
N ASP A 33 -11.68 -1.38 20.73
CA ASP A 33 -11.47 -0.27 21.66
C ASP A 33 -11.37 1.08 20.95
N GLU A 34 -11.45 2.18 21.70
CA GLU A 34 -11.36 3.56 21.19
C GLU A 34 -10.01 3.89 20.50
N VAL A 35 -9.01 3.01 20.62
CA VAL A 35 -7.67 3.22 20.09
C VAL A 35 -7.60 2.89 18.60
N LYS A 36 -7.15 3.87 17.80
CA LYS A 36 -6.88 3.68 16.37
C LYS A 36 -5.66 2.78 16.15
N VAL A 37 -5.82 1.74 15.33
CA VAL A 37 -4.81 0.69 15.15
C VAL A 37 -4.21 0.62 13.74
N ALA A 38 -4.90 1.10 12.70
CA ALA A 38 -4.45 0.89 11.31
C ALA A 38 -3.57 2.00 10.71
N GLY A 39 -3.11 2.96 11.52
CA GLY A 39 -2.24 4.05 11.07
C GLY A 39 -2.97 5.23 10.43
N HIS A 40 -2.21 6.11 9.75
CA HIS A 40 -2.70 7.38 9.21
C HIS A 40 -2.90 7.34 7.70
N GLN A 41 -4.10 7.67 7.22
CA GLN A 41 -4.42 7.72 5.78
C GLN A 41 -3.50 8.67 5.01
N ALA A 42 -3.34 9.91 5.48
CA ALA A 42 -2.49 10.91 4.81
C ALA A 42 -1.03 10.46 4.71
N SER A 43 -0.50 9.88 5.77
CA SER A 43 0.87 9.36 5.78
C SER A 43 1.02 8.16 4.84
N SER A 44 0.02 7.26 4.78
CA SER A 44 0.05 6.14 3.83
C SER A 44 -0.01 6.63 2.38
N ALA A 45 -0.96 7.50 2.05
CA ALA A 45 -1.15 8.02 0.70
C ALA A 45 0.10 8.73 0.15
N SER A 46 0.89 9.41 1.00
CA SER A 46 2.10 10.11 0.55
C SER A 46 3.21 9.21 -0.02
N LEU A 47 3.14 7.89 0.19
CA LEU A 47 4.09 6.93 -0.39
C LEU A 47 3.51 6.10 -1.55
N SER A 48 2.25 6.26 -1.94
CA SER A 48 1.63 5.41 -2.98
C SER A 48 2.41 5.40 -4.28
N THR A 49 2.81 6.58 -4.77
CA THR A 49 3.48 6.73 -6.07
C THR A 49 4.86 6.09 -6.06
N ILE A 50 5.70 6.43 -5.07
CA ILE A 50 7.07 5.93 -5.02
C ILE A 50 7.12 4.43 -4.73
N MET A 51 6.23 3.92 -3.86
CA MET A 51 6.17 2.49 -3.57
C MET A 51 5.65 1.69 -4.78
N THR A 52 4.64 2.18 -5.49
CA THR A 52 4.18 1.51 -6.72
C THR A 52 5.29 1.44 -7.76
N ALA A 53 6.02 2.54 -7.99
CA ALA A 53 7.15 2.54 -8.91
C ALA A 53 8.28 1.61 -8.45
N LEU A 54 8.63 1.62 -7.16
CA LEU A 54 9.67 0.76 -6.62
C LEU A 54 9.31 -0.72 -6.79
N TYR A 55 8.16 -1.15 -6.27
CA TYR A 55 7.78 -2.56 -6.22
C TYR A 55 7.34 -3.15 -7.56
N CYS A 56 6.75 -2.34 -8.45
CA CYS A 56 6.22 -2.86 -9.72
C CYS A 56 7.12 -2.62 -10.94
N LEU A 57 8.21 -1.83 -10.80
CA LEU A 57 9.07 -1.50 -11.93
C LEU A 57 10.57 -1.59 -11.64
N VAL A 58 11.02 -1.15 -10.46
CA VAL A 58 12.45 -0.91 -10.21
C VAL A 58 13.12 -2.04 -9.42
N LEU A 59 12.45 -2.57 -8.40
CA LEU A 59 13.03 -3.50 -7.44
C LEU A 59 13.45 -4.82 -8.09
N ARG A 60 14.59 -5.33 -7.62
CA ARG A 60 15.16 -6.63 -7.98
C ARG A 60 15.15 -7.57 -6.76
N PRO A 61 15.24 -8.89 -6.95
CA PRO A 61 15.17 -9.86 -5.86
C PRO A 61 16.17 -9.64 -4.70
N GLN A 62 17.33 -9.07 -5.00
CA GLN A 62 18.38 -8.79 -4.02
C GLN A 62 18.19 -7.47 -3.24
N ASP A 63 17.30 -6.58 -3.71
CA ASP A 63 17.12 -5.27 -3.11
C ASP A 63 16.39 -5.39 -1.77
N ARG A 64 16.80 -4.56 -0.80
CA ARG A 64 16.19 -4.50 0.54
C ARG A 64 15.57 -3.13 0.73
N VAL A 65 14.31 -3.09 1.16
CA VAL A 65 13.58 -1.84 1.38
C VAL A 65 13.13 -1.75 2.83
N ALA A 66 13.50 -0.65 3.48
CA ALA A 66 12.91 -0.25 4.75
C ALA A 66 11.70 0.65 4.48
N VAL A 67 10.52 0.24 4.95
CA VAL A 67 9.29 1.01 4.82
C VAL A 67 8.99 1.70 6.15
N LYS A 68 8.62 2.99 6.12
CA LYS A 68 8.20 3.68 7.35
C LYS A 68 6.98 2.96 7.96
N PRO A 69 6.91 2.73 9.28
CA PRO A 69 5.83 1.96 9.90
C PRO A 69 4.42 2.46 9.54
N HIS A 70 4.23 3.77 9.47
CA HIS A 70 2.92 4.38 9.16
C HIS A 70 2.49 4.30 7.68
N ALA A 71 3.31 3.72 6.80
CA ALA A 71 2.93 3.40 5.41
C ALA A 71 2.68 1.89 5.21
N ALA A 72 2.64 1.11 6.28
CA ALA A 72 2.33 -0.31 6.23
C ALA A 72 1.07 -0.63 5.39
N PRO A 73 -0.03 0.17 5.42
CA PRO A 73 -1.21 -0.11 4.58
C PRO A 73 -0.92 -0.13 3.07
N ILE A 74 -0.07 0.77 2.55
CA ILE A 74 0.34 0.74 1.14
C ILE A 74 1.21 -0.48 0.85
N PHE A 75 2.15 -0.78 1.74
CA PHE A 75 3.01 -1.95 1.61
C PHE A 75 2.17 -3.24 1.54
N HIS A 76 1.27 -3.44 2.49
CA HIS A 76 0.40 -4.62 2.54
C HIS A 76 -0.54 -4.69 1.33
N ALA A 77 -1.07 -3.58 0.84
CA ALA A 77 -1.88 -3.56 -0.37
C ALA A 77 -1.08 -4.01 -1.61
N LEU A 78 0.17 -3.57 -1.76
CA LEU A 78 1.05 -4.04 -2.83
C LEU A 78 1.33 -5.54 -2.73
N GLN A 79 1.63 -6.05 -1.52
CA GLN A 79 1.86 -7.47 -1.30
C GLN A 79 0.62 -8.32 -1.58
N TYR A 80 -0.56 -7.83 -1.18
CA TYR A 80 -1.84 -8.47 -1.48
C TYR A 80 -2.08 -8.59 -2.99
N LEU A 81 -1.87 -7.51 -3.76
CA LEU A 81 -2.02 -7.55 -5.22
C LEU A 81 -0.97 -8.41 -5.92
N ALA A 82 0.25 -8.47 -5.38
CA ALA A 82 1.31 -9.33 -5.89
C ALA A 82 1.08 -10.82 -5.58
N ALA A 83 -0.03 -11.17 -4.91
CA ALA A 83 -0.32 -12.51 -4.41
C ALA A 83 0.83 -13.07 -3.56
N PHE A 84 1.52 -12.20 -2.79
CA PHE A 84 2.50 -12.62 -1.79
C PHE A 84 1.77 -13.27 -0.60
N ASN A 85 1.24 -14.47 -0.82
CA ASN A 85 0.92 -15.39 0.25
C ASN A 85 2.22 -16.10 0.60
N TYR A 86 2.78 -15.79 1.77
CA TYR A 86 3.67 -16.73 2.43
C TYR A 86 2.81 -17.94 2.86
N PRO A 87 3.20 -19.19 2.56
CA PRO A 87 2.59 -20.36 3.19
C PRO A 87 2.77 -20.33 4.71
#